data_AF-A0AAE0IJ73-F1
#
_entry.id   AF-A0AAE0IJ73-F1
#
_cell.length_a   1.000
_cell.length_b   1.000
_cell.length_c   1.000
_cell.angle_alpha   90.00
_cell.angle_beta   90.00
_cell.angle_gamma   90.00
#
_symmetry.space_group_name_H-M   'P 1'
#
loop_
_entity.id
_entity.type
_entity.pdbx_description
1 polymer ?
#
loop_
_entity_poly.entity_id
_entity_poly.type
_entity_poly.pdbx_seq_one_letter_code
_entity_poly.pdbx_strand_id
1 'polypeptide(L)'
;MFSTLLKQGVLCALGLLAVNANAKCNADNCYRALFPCGSTAALSTATAFCATVTAGGTTATNYPTRATAACGTAPARYISACACGPTCTTTTLPCPTVTPGSLLPNGDFECGLAPWKTEVPDSSASAGVTTPGNTGTHSFEVVLSAPPATPQLGVSARVISATVPVEVGATYTLTFYTNFSDFGNGFIGVMANGSPIYTIDAGDNGAGVGFYSKNTVSYTASTSSVYFTFEFLFGTTSAGIDRIDTISLVKV
;
A
#
# COMPACT_ATOMS: atom_id res chain seq x y z
N MET A 1 5.72 -54.80 45.57
CA MET A 1 4.92 -55.52 44.56
C MET A 1 4.19 -54.49 43.72
N PHE A 2 4.43 -54.52 42.39
CA PHE A 2 3.67 -53.95 41.26
C PHE A 2 3.13 -52.49 41.39
N SER A 3 3.67 -51.46 40.71
CA SER A 3 3.78 -51.20 39.25
C SER A 3 2.44 -51.11 38.51
N THR A 4 2.02 -49.88 38.13
CA THR A 4 1.22 -49.43 36.94
C THR A 4 0.48 -48.12 37.27
N LEU A 5 0.30 -47.09 36.43
CA LEU A 5 0.83 -46.73 35.11
C LEU A 5 0.51 -45.22 34.91
N LEU A 6 1.47 -44.47 34.36
CA LEU A 6 1.33 -43.09 33.87
C LEU A 6 0.33 -43.02 32.69
N LYS A 7 -0.46 -41.94 32.59
CA LYS A 7 -0.93 -41.39 31.30
C LYS A 7 -0.72 -39.89 31.27
N GLN A 8 0.41 -39.48 30.67
CA GLN A 8 0.65 -38.12 30.20
C GLN A 8 -0.03 -37.98 28.83
N GLY A 9 -0.96 -37.04 28.71
CA GLY A 9 -1.50 -36.58 27.43
C GLY A 9 -0.54 -35.56 26.82
N VAL A 10 0.29 -36.00 25.88
CA VAL A 10 1.09 -35.12 25.04
C VAL A 10 0.20 -34.59 23.91
N LEU A 11 -0.17 -33.31 23.99
CA LEU A 11 -0.72 -32.57 22.86
C LEU A 11 0.41 -32.38 21.83
N CYS A 12 0.52 -33.29 20.88
CA CYS A 12 1.38 -33.12 19.72
C CYS A 12 0.64 -32.24 18.71
N ALA A 13 0.87 -30.94 18.74
CA ALA A 13 0.47 -30.04 17.68
C ALA A 13 1.30 -30.38 16.44
N LEU A 14 0.76 -31.25 15.59
CA LEU A 14 1.22 -31.48 14.23
C LEU A 14 1.08 -30.16 13.46
N GLY A 15 2.17 -29.40 13.45
CA GLY A 15 2.39 -28.38 12.43
C GLY A 15 2.35 -29.07 11.07
N LEU A 16 1.25 -28.88 10.34
CA LEU A 16 1.19 -29.07 8.91
C LEU A 16 2.09 -28.01 8.27
N LEU A 17 3.40 -28.27 8.28
CA LEU A 17 4.25 -27.81 7.20
C LEU A 17 3.76 -28.56 5.96
N ALA A 18 2.88 -27.92 5.19
CA ALA A 18 2.61 -28.35 3.83
C ALA A 18 3.92 -28.22 3.07
N VAL A 19 4.67 -29.32 3.04
CA VAL A 19 5.72 -29.55 2.06
C VAL A 19 4.98 -29.54 0.73
N ASN A 20 4.97 -28.41 0.05
CA ASN A 20 4.54 -28.37 -1.34
C ASN A 20 5.56 -29.21 -2.11
N ALA A 21 5.25 -30.50 -2.21
CA ALA A 21 5.78 -31.35 -3.24
C ALA A 21 5.64 -30.56 -4.53
N ASN A 22 6.78 -30.34 -5.19
CA ASN A 22 6.94 -29.55 -6.39
C ASN A 22 6.01 -30.10 -7.47
N ALA A 23 4.73 -29.72 -7.42
CA ALA A 23 3.78 -29.97 -8.48
C ALA A 23 4.46 -29.39 -9.71
N LYS A 24 4.61 -30.19 -10.77
CA LYS A 24 5.08 -29.70 -12.06
C LYS A 24 4.12 -28.58 -12.45
N CYS A 25 4.48 -27.36 -12.10
CA CYS A 25 3.96 -26.14 -12.66
C CYS A 25 4.44 -26.21 -14.10
N ASN A 26 3.65 -26.87 -14.96
CA ASN A 26 3.83 -26.73 -16.38
C ASN A 26 3.88 -25.23 -16.58
N ALA A 27 4.98 -24.73 -17.14
CA ALA A 27 5.14 -23.33 -17.50
C ALA A 27 4.17 -23.04 -18.64
N ASP A 28 2.88 -23.13 -18.36
CA ASP A 28 1.81 -22.92 -19.29
C ASP A 28 1.74 -21.42 -19.58
N ASN A 29 1.24 -21.10 -20.77
CA ASN A 29 1.08 -19.71 -21.18
C ASN A 29 0.21 -18.94 -20.17
N CYS A 30 -0.69 -19.64 -19.46
CA CYS A 30 -1.50 -19.07 -18.40
C CYS A 30 -0.67 -18.60 -17.21
N TYR A 31 0.19 -19.45 -16.65
CA TYR A 31 1.07 -19.11 -15.53
C TYR A 31 1.97 -17.92 -15.86
N ARG A 32 2.60 -17.92 -17.05
CA ARG A 32 3.46 -16.80 -17.49
C ARG A 32 2.68 -15.50 -17.69
N ALA A 33 1.44 -15.58 -18.14
CA ALA A 33 0.57 -14.41 -18.30
C ALA A 33 0.01 -13.90 -16.97
N LEU A 34 -0.24 -14.81 -16.02
CA LEU A 34 -0.70 -14.49 -14.67
C LEU A 34 0.42 -13.87 -13.83
N PHE A 35 1.65 -14.43 -13.88
CA PHE A 35 2.81 -13.94 -13.12
C PHE A 35 3.93 -13.40 -14.03
N PRO A 36 3.75 -12.23 -14.67
CA PRO A 36 4.78 -11.65 -15.52
C PRO A 36 5.91 -11.04 -14.66
N CYS A 37 7.12 -11.60 -14.75
CA CYS A 37 8.27 -11.17 -13.93
C CYS A 37 8.73 -9.71 -14.16
N GLY A 38 8.28 -9.03 -15.22
CA GLY A 38 8.72 -7.68 -15.58
C GLY A 38 7.88 -6.53 -14.98
N SER A 39 6.86 -6.82 -14.16
CA SER A 39 5.99 -5.78 -13.59
C SER A 39 5.56 -6.14 -12.17
N THR A 40 6.04 -5.37 -11.20
CA THR A 40 5.67 -5.49 -9.78
C THR A 40 4.17 -5.25 -9.56
N ALA A 41 3.58 -4.27 -10.28
CA ALA A 41 2.15 -4.03 -10.27
C ALA A 41 1.34 -5.25 -10.75
N ALA A 42 1.75 -5.85 -11.87
CA ALA A 42 1.08 -7.04 -12.40
C ALA A 42 1.24 -8.25 -11.46
N LEU A 43 2.39 -8.38 -10.82
CA LEU A 43 2.62 -9.41 -9.81
C LEU A 43 1.72 -9.21 -8.58
N SER A 44 1.59 -7.98 -8.09
CA SER A 44 0.71 -7.64 -6.96
C SER A 44 -0.76 -7.97 -7.28
N THR A 45 -1.25 -7.57 -8.46
CA THR A 45 -2.60 -7.90 -8.94
C THR A 45 -2.80 -9.42 -9.04
N ALA A 46 -1.80 -10.16 -9.52
CA ALA A 46 -1.87 -11.61 -9.62
C ALA A 46 -1.90 -12.30 -8.26
N THR A 47 -1.09 -11.84 -7.30
CA THR A 47 -1.09 -12.34 -5.92
C THR A 47 -2.42 -12.04 -5.22
N ALA A 48 -2.96 -10.83 -5.40
CA ALA A 48 -4.27 -10.45 -4.85
C ALA A 48 -5.39 -11.32 -5.45
N PHE A 49 -5.38 -11.55 -6.77
CA PHE A 49 -6.29 -12.48 -7.42
C PHE A 49 -6.13 -13.91 -6.88
N CYS A 50 -4.91 -14.42 -6.73
CA CYS A 50 -4.70 -15.77 -6.20
C CYS A 50 -5.08 -15.92 -4.72
N ALA A 51 -5.09 -14.83 -3.94
CA ALA A 51 -5.59 -14.83 -2.58
C ALA A 51 -7.13 -14.98 -2.52
N THR A 52 -7.86 -14.54 -3.54
CA THR A 52 -9.32 -14.76 -3.63
C THR A 52 -9.67 -16.15 -4.16
N VAL A 53 -8.71 -16.85 -4.80
CA VAL A 53 -8.87 -18.22 -5.28
C VAL A 53 -8.46 -19.19 -4.16
N THR A 54 -9.44 -19.72 -3.42
CA THR A 54 -9.16 -20.71 -2.36
C THR A 54 -8.69 -22.03 -2.94
N ALA A 55 -7.69 -22.67 -2.30
CA ALA A 55 -7.34 -24.07 -2.52
C ALA A 55 -8.54 -24.97 -2.15
N GLY A 56 -9.46 -25.16 -3.10
CA GLY A 56 -10.71 -25.92 -2.96
C GLY A 56 -11.93 -25.34 -3.69
N GLY A 57 -11.89 -24.10 -4.21
CA GLY A 57 -13.07 -23.40 -4.74
C GLY A 57 -13.24 -23.49 -6.26
N THR A 58 -14.37 -24.00 -6.73
CA THR A 58 -14.76 -24.23 -8.14
C THR A 58 -15.14 -22.96 -8.91
N THR A 59 -14.96 -21.77 -8.35
CA THR A 59 -15.41 -20.51 -8.94
C THR A 59 -14.34 -19.43 -8.82
N ALA A 60 -13.55 -19.27 -9.88
CA ALA A 60 -12.82 -18.04 -10.11
C ALA A 60 -13.72 -17.14 -10.96
N THR A 61 -14.11 -15.99 -10.43
CA THR A 61 -14.79 -14.91 -11.15
C THR A 61 -13.86 -13.70 -11.21
N ASN A 62 -14.05 -12.80 -12.18
CA ASN A 62 -13.20 -11.60 -12.36
C ASN A 62 -11.74 -11.93 -12.73
N TYR A 63 -11.55 -12.75 -13.76
CA TYR A 63 -10.23 -13.09 -14.28
C TYR A 63 -9.43 -11.84 -14.66
N PRO A 64 -8.14 -11.74 -14.28
CA PRO A 64 -7.29 -10.63 -14.69
C PRO A 64 -7.26 -10.56 -16.22
N THR A 65 -7.73 -9.44 -16.80
CA THR A 65 -7.85 -9.26 -18.27
C THR A 65 -6.56 -9.61 -19.01
N ARG A 66 -5.41 -9.29 -18.40
CA ARG A 66 -4.07 -9.62 -18.92
C ARG A 66 -3.84 -11.13 -19.07
N ALA A 67 -4.32 -11.93 -18.12
CA ALA A 67 -4.15 -13.37 -18.12
C ALA A 67 -5.22 -14.06 -18.99
N THR A 68 -6.41 -13.47 -19.16
CA THR A 68 -7.53 -14.03 -19.93
C THR A 68 -7.19 -14.41 -21.36
N ALA A 69 -6.33 -13.64 -22.04
CA ALA A 69 -5.90 -13.97 -23.41
C ALA A 69 -5.11 -15.30 -23.50
N ALA A 70 -4.39 -15.68 -22.44
CA ALA A 70 -3.53 -16.87 -22.41
C ALA A 70 -4.15 -18.03 -21.61
N CYS A 71 -4.89 -17.71 -20.55
CA CYS A 71 -5.58 -18.66 -19.68
C CYS A 71 -6.96 -19.05 -20.24
N GLY A 72 -7.56 -18.24 -21.11
CA GLY A 72 -8.97 -18.36 -21.45
C GLY A 72 -9.87 -18.08 -20.24
N THR A 73 -11.04 -18.71 -20.22
CA THR A 73 -12.07 -18.53 -19.18
C THR A 73 -12.24 -19.75 -18.28
N ALA A 74 -11.38 -20.77 -18.39
CA ALA A 74 -11.50 -22.00 -17.62
C ALA A 74 -10.96 -21.79 -16.19
N PRO A 75 -11.79 -21.91 -15.12
CA PRO A 75 -11.35 -21.67 -13.74
C PRO A 75 -10.16 -22.53 -13.31
N ALA A 76 -10.11 -23.79 -13.77
CA ALA A 76 -9.06 -24.75 -13.44
C ALA A 76 -7.64 -24.27 -13.80
N ARG A 77 -7.49 -23.47 -14.86
CA ARG A 77 -6.18 -22.94 -15.28
C ARG A 77 -5.65 -21.90 -14.31
N TYR A 78 -6.52 -21.02 -13.83
CA TYR A 78 -6.17 -20.01 -12.82
C TYR A 78 -5.87 -20.65 -11.47
N ILE A 79 -6.68 -21.64 -11.05
CA ILE A 79 -6.45 -22.39 -9.81
C ILE A 79 -5.08 -23.08 -9.85
N SER A 80 -4.76 -23.74 -10.97
CA SER A 80 -3.47 -24.40 -11.16
C SER A 80 -2.31 -23.40 -11.15
N ALA A 81 -2.44 -22.25 -11.81
CA ALA A 81 -1.40 -21.22 -11.81
C ALA A 81 -1.21 -20.62 -10.42
N CYS A 82 -2.28 -20.32 -9.70
CA CYS A 82 -2.22 -19.79 -8.33
C CYS A 82 -1.60 -20.77 -7.34
N ALA A 83 -1.83 -22.08 -7.48
CA ALA A 83 -1.22 -23.12 -6.65
C ALA A 83 0.32 -23.16 -6.79
N CYS A 84 0.86 -22.74 -7.93
CA CYS A 84 2.29 -22.63 -8.15
C CYS A 84 2.94 -21.46 -7.42
N GLY A 85 2.17 -20.38 -7.22
CA GLY A 85 2.69 -19.11 -6.71
C GLY A 85 3.72 -18.47 -7.67
N PRO A 86 4.11 -17.22 -7.41
CA PRO A 86 5.10 -16.55 -8.25
C PRO A 86 6.50 -17.16 -8.08
N THR A 87 7.10 -17.63 -9.17
CA THR A 87 8.50 -18.12 -9.22
C THR A 87 9.51 -17.01 -9.51
N CYS A 88 9.04 -15.82 -9.88
CA CYS A 88 9.90 -14.68 -10.07
C CYS A 88 10.38 -14.20 -8.69
N THR A 89 11.68 -14.33 -8.41
CA THR A 89 12.30 -13.51 -7.37
C THR A 89 12.19 -12.07 -7.87
N THR A 90 11.28 -11.29 -7.30
CA THR A 90 11.36 -9.85 -7.48
C THR A 90 12.64 -9.41 -6.81
N THR A 91 13.69 -9.23 -7.61
CA THR A 91 14.72 -8.27 -7.25
C THR A 91 14.04 -6.92 -7.37
N THR A 92 13.23 -6.54 -6.37
CA THR A 92 12.86 -5.15 -6.19
C THR A 92 14.18 -4.45 -5.94
N LEU A 93 14.76 -3.85 -6.98
CA LEU A 93 15.71 -2.79 -6.74
C LEU A 93 15.00 -1.84 -5.78
N PRO A 94 15.55 -1.58 -4.57
CA PRO A 94 14.92 -0.64 -3.66
C PRO A 94 14.75 0.65 -4.45
N CYS A 95 13.52 1.14 -4.53
CA CYS A 95 13.27 2.41 -5.19
C CYS A 95 14.18 3.45 -4.53
N PRO A 96 14.97 4.20 -5.32
CA PRO A 96 15.91 5.13 -4.74
C PRO A 96 15.19 6.13 -3.86
N THR A 97 15.76 6.40 -2.69
CA THR A 97 15.31 7.52 -1.86
C THR A 97 15.75 8.80 -2.56
N VAL A 98 14.82 9.55 -3.15
CA VAL A 98 15.15 10.77 -3.91
C VAL A 98 15.66 11.89 -3.01
N THR A 99 15.28 11.90 -1.73
CA THR A 99 15.86 12.82 -0.74
C THR A 99 17.05 12.16 -0.03
N PRO A 100 18.30 12.64 -0.22
CA PRO A 100 19.45 12.11 0.49
C PRO A 100 19.26 12.11 2.00
N GLY A 101 19.54 10.99 2.65
CA GLY A 101 19.39 10.84 4.10
C GLY A 101 17.96 10.65 4.59
N SER A 102 16.96 10.62 3.70
CA SER A 102 15.59 10.27 4.10
C SER A 102 15.49 8.80 4.48
N LEU A 103 14.80 8.54 5.59
CA LEU A 103 14.48 7.20 6.04
C LEU A 103 13.28 6.59 5.31
N LEU A 104 12.45 7.41 4.66
CA LEU A 104 11.26 6.97 3.93
C LEU A 104 11.61 6.76 2.44
N PRO A 105 11.65 5.52 1.94
CA PRO A 105 11.91 5.23 0.53
C PRO A 105 10.67 5.50 -0.34
N ASN A 106 10.89 5.80 -1.63
CA ASN A 106 9.83 6.05 -2.61
C ASN A 106 8.77 7.06 -2.13
N GLY A 107 9.16 8.11 -1.42
CA GLY A 107 8.23 9.15 -0.98
C GLY A 107 7.78 10.09 -2.10
N ASP A 108 8.39 9.95 -3.26
CA ASP A 108 8.09 10.64 -4.54
C ASP A 108 7.27 9.78 -5.51
N PHE A 109 6.97 8.52 -5.15
CA PHE A 109 6.09 7.61 -5.89
C PHE A 109 6.53 7.25 -7.32
N GLU A 110 7.76 7.56 -7.74
CA GLU A 110 8.29 7.26 -9.07
C GLU A 110 8.42 5.75 -9.35
N CYS A 111 8.45 4.93 -8.30
CA CYS A 111 8.45 3.47 -8.43
C CYS A 111 7.07 2.83 -8.18
N GLY A 112 5.99 3.61 -8.27
CA GLY A 112 4.64 3.19 -7.94
C GLY A 112 4.36 3.29 -6.44
N LEU A 113 3.39 2.51 -5.94
CA LEU A 113 2.91 2.65 -4.57
C LEU A 113 3.84 2.00 -3.52
N ALA A 114 4.45 0.85 -3.81
CA ALA A 114 5.25 0.13 -2.82
C ALA A 114 6.51 0.93 -2.43
N PRO A 115 6.89 0.99 -1.13
CA PRO A 115 6.40 0.18 -0.02
C PRO A 115 5.25 0.80 0.77
N TRP A 116 4.64 1.87 0.28
CA TRP A 116 3.47 2.47 0.89
C TRP A 116 2.26 1.56 0.72
N LYS A 117 1.31 1.70 1.65
CA LYS A 117 0.00 1.03 1.61
C LYS A 117 -1.08 2.07 1.50
N THR A 118 -2.18 1.73 0.86
CA THR A 118 -3.34 2.61 0.70
C THR A 118 -4.57 1.95 1.28
N GLU A 119 -5.40 2.73 1.95
CA GLU A 119 -6.73 2.33 2.39
C GLU A 119 -7.72 3.40 1.93
N VAL A 120 -8.87 2.97 1.39
CA VAL A 120 -9.91 3.86 0.86
C VAL A 120 -11.24 3.50 1.54
N PRO A 121 -11.46 3.94 2.78
CA PRO A 121 -12.66 3.60 3.54
C PRO A 121 -13.94 4.29 3.00
N ASP A 122 -13.82 5.36 2.22
CA ASP A 122 -14.97 6.02 1.58
C ASP A 122 -15.18 5.51 0.15
N SER A 123 -16.37 4.96 -0.12
CA SER A 123 -16.73 4.48 -1.45
C SER A 123 -16.88 5.58 -2.50
N SER A 124 -17.03 6.84 -2.10
CA SER A 124 -17.04 7.99 -3.01
C SER A 124 -15.63 8.40 -3.47
N ALA A 125 -14.59 7.84 -2.86
CA ALA A 125 -13.20 8.18 -3.12
C ALA A 125 -12.48 7.08 -3.92
N SER A 126 -11.43 7.50 -4.61
CA SER A 126 -10.44 6.61 -5.21
C SER A 126 -9.05 7.17 -4.94
N ALA A 127 -8.05 6.30 -4.89
CA ALA A 127 -6.69 6.71 -4.60
C ALA A 127 -5.67 5.87 -5.38
N GLY A 128 -4.55 6.49 -5.75
CA GLY A 128 -3.50 5.82 -6.51
C GLY A 128 -2.33 6.72 -6.86
N VAL A 129 -1.34 6.15 -7.56
CA VAL A 129 -0.21 6.93 -8.08
C VAL A 129 -0.56 7.45 -9.47
N THR A 130 -0.57 8.77 -9.64
CA THR A 130 -0.99 9.46 -10.86
C THR A 130 0.01 10.55 -11.26
N THR A 131 -0.33 11.36 -12.25
CA THR A 131 0.42 12.55 -12.66
C THR A 131 -0.46 13.79 -12.50
N PRO A 132 0.10 14.99 -12.26
CA PRO A 132 1.53 15.31 -12.19
C PRO A 132 2.14 15.17 -10.78
N GLY A 133 3.43 14.84 -10.72
CA GLY A 133 4.28 14.95 -9.53
C GLY A 133 4.72 16.38 -9.22
N ASN A 134 5.10 16.63 -7.96
CA ASN A 134 5.86 17.80 -7.55
C ASN A 134 7.31 17.70 -8.06
N THR A 135 7.91 16.53 -7.88
CA THR A 135 9.21 16.18 -8.42
C THR A 135 9.05 14.99 -9.34
N GLY A 136 9.58 15.05 -10.55
CA GLY A 136 9.42 13.94 -11.50
C GLY A 136 8.06 13.94 -12.18
N THR A 137 7.46 12.76 -12.30
CA THR A 137 6.25 12.51 -13.09
C THR A 137 5.05 12.16 -12.20
N HIS A 138 5.30 11.47 -11.09
CA HIS A 138 4.29 10.77 -10.31
C HIS A 138 4.04 11.42 -8.95
N SER A 139 2.84 11.21 -8.41
CA SER A 139 2.47 11.57 -7.03
C SER A 139 1.40 10.61 -6.52
N PHE A 140 1.14 10.63 -5.22
CA PHE A 140 -0.04 9.98 -4.67
C PHE A 140 -1.23 10.93 -4.72
N GLU A 141 -2.32 10.50 -5.35
CA GLU A 141 -3.53 11.27 -5.57
C GLU A 141 -4.73 10.58 -4.92
N VAL A 142 -5.62 11.40 -4.36
CA VAL A 142 -6.95 11.01 -3.92
C VAL A 142 -7.97 11.84 -4.67
N VAL A 143 -8.93 11.17 -5.29
CA VAL A 143 -10.05 11.79 -6.00
C VAL A 143 -11.34 11.46 -5.27
N LEU A 144 -12.05 12.51 -4.87
CA LEU A 144 -13.42 12.42 -4.41
C LEU A 144 -14.37 12.71 -5.59
N SER A 145 -15.25 11.77 -5.92
CA SER A 145 -16.15 11.87 -7.10
C SER A 145 -17.55 12.38 -6.78
N ALA A 146 -17.94 12.33 -5.52
CA ALA A 146 -19.21 12.79 -4.96
C ALA A 146 -18.97 13.13 -3.48
N PRO A 147 -19.86 13.89 -2.80
CA PRO A 147 -19.72 14.11 -1.36
C PRO A 147 -19.48 12.81 -0.59
N PRO A 148 -18.71 12.84 0.51
CA PRO A 148 -18.36 11.63 1.25
C PRO A 148 -19.60 10.85 1.67
N ALA A 149 -19.68 9.56 1.31
CA ALA A 149 -20.90 8.78 1.48
C ALA A 149 -21.06 8.27 2.92
N THR A 150 -20.00 7.65 3.46
CA THR A 150 -19.91 7.15 4.85
C THR A 150 -18.43 6.93 5.24
N PRO A 151 -17.57 7.95 5.20
CA PRO A 151 -16.16 7.78 5.51
C PRO A 151 -15.96 7.33 6.97
N GLN A 152 -15.14 6.29 7.21
CA GLN A 152 -14.73 5.93 8.57
C GLN A 152 -14.00 7.13 9.19
N LEU A 153 -14.57 7.71 10.26
CA LEU A 153 -14.02 8.89 10.94
C LEU A 153 -13.82 10.13 10.03
N GLY A 154 -14.56 10.24 8.92
CA GLY A 154 -14.38 11.36 7.98
C GLY A 154 -13.20 11.20 7.02
N VAL A 155 -12.48 10.08 7.08
CA VAL A 155 -11.36 9.77 6.18
C VAL A 155 -11.89 9.24 4.85
N SER A 156 -11.53 9.89 3.74
CA SER A 156 -11.86 9.41 2.40
C SER A 156 -10.86 8.36 1.92
N ALA A 157 -9.58 8.65 2.07
CA ALA A 157 -8.49 7.72 1.81
C ALA A 157 -7.29 8.03 2.70
N ARG A 158 -6.38 7.06 2.81
CA ARG A 158 -5.09 7.26 3.47
C ARG A 158 -3.98 6.50 2.78
N VAL A 159 -2.76 7.03 2.87
CA VAL A 159 -1.53 6.37 2.47
C VAL A 159 -0.57 6.28 3.65
N ILE A 160 -0.03 5.08 3.85
CA ILE A 160 0.70 4.67 5.05
C ILE A 160 2.10 4.24 4.63
N SER A 161 3.13 4.81 5.26
CA SER A 161 4.51 4.45 5.00
C SER A 161 4.83 3.05 5.51
N ALA A 162 5.94 2.48 5.04
CA ALA A 162 6.59 1.41 5.77
C ALA A 162 7.02 1.91 7.16
N THR A 163 7.07 1.00 8.14
CA THR A 163 7.68 1.27 9.43
C THR A 163 9.20 1.33 9.27
N VAL A 164 9.81 2.40 9.77
CA VAL A 164 11.25 2.64 9.68
C VAL A 164 11.87 2.78 11.07
N PRO A 165 13.13 2.36 11.26
CA PRO A 165 13.82 2.52 12.54
C PRO A 165 14.15 4.00 12.80
N VAL A 166 14.02 4.42 14.06
CA VAL A 166 14.41 5.76 14.53
C VAL A 166 15.04 5.66 15.93
N GLU A 167 15.79 6.68 16.32
CA GLU A 167 16.42 6.76 17.64
C GLU A 167 15.48 7.46 18.62
N VAL A 168 15.17 6.81 19.75
CA VAL A 168 14.33 7.39 20.81
C VAL A 168 14.95 8.69 21.32
N GLY A 169 14.14 9.75 21.40
CA GLY A 169 14.55 11.08 21.83
C GLY A 169 15.20 11.93 20.74
N ALA A 170 15.55 11.36 19.58
CA ALA A 170 16.05 12.13 18.45
C ALA A 170 14.91 12.88 17.74
N THR A 171 15.25 14.06 17.21
CA THR A 171 14.34 14.87 16.40
C THR A 171 14.60 14.64 14.91
N TYR A 172 13.52 14.54 14.17
CA TYR A 172 13.49 14.36 12.73
C TYR A 172 12.65 15.46 12.11
N THR A 173 12.98 15.81 10.87
CA THR A 173 12.17 16.67 10.03
C THR A 173 11.44 15.83 9.00
N LEU A 174 10.11 15.79 9.08
CA LEU A 174 9.25 15.28 8.03
C LEU A 174 8.96 16.41 7.04
N THR A 175 9.33 16.23 5.78
CA THR A 175 8.99 17.14 4.67
C THR A 175 8.10 16.42 3.68
N PHE A 176 7.09 17.10 3.15
CA PHE A 176 6.23 16.58 2.09
C PHE A 176 5.59 17.75 1.35
N TYR A 177 5.11 17.52 0.14
CA TYR A 177 4.42 18.51 -0.66
C TYR A 177 2.96 18.14 -0.83
N THR A 178 2.09 19.13 -0.81
CA THR A 178 0.64 18.96 -0.99
C THR A 178 0.14 19.78 -2.16
N ASN A 179 -0.81 19.25 -2.92
CA ASN A 179 -1.52 19.97 -3.98
C ASN A 179 -3.02 19.75 -3.80
N PHE A 180 -3.78 20.83 -3.68
CA PHE A 180 -5.23 20.79 -3.53
C PHE A 180 -5.89 21.37 -4.77
N SER A 181 -6.93 20.73 -5.31
CA SER A 181 -7.63 21.24 -6.49
C SER A 181 -8.60 22.38 -6.17
N ASP A 182 -9.05 22.49 -4.92
CA ASP A 182 -10.02 23.50 -4.48
C ASP A 182 -9.82 23.85 -2.99
N PHE A 183 -10.22 25.06 -2.57
CA PHE A 183 -10.16 25.49 -1.17
C PHE A 183 -11.15 24.75 -0.26
N GLY A 184 -12.25 24.26 -0.83
CA GLY A 184 -13.27 23.50 -0.12
C GLY A 184 -13.04 21.98 -0.13
N ASN A 185 -11.90 21.49 -0.62
CA ASN A 185 -11.63 20.05 -0.65
C ASN A 185 -11.55 19.45 0.74
N GLY A 186 -11.17 20.20 1.78
CA GLY A 186 -10.99 19.70 3.14
C GLY A 186 -9.54 19.83 3.56
N PHE A 187 -8.99 18.82 4.24
CA PHE A 187 -7.61 18.84 4.73
C PHE A 187 -6.94 17.48 4.67
N ILE A 188 -5.60 17.51 4.70
CA ILE A 188 -4.76 16.33 4.85
C ILE A 188 -4.25 16.29 6.29
N GLY A 189 -4.59 15.23 7.01
CA GLY A 189 -4.07 14.93 8.35
C GLY A 189 -2.81 14.08 8.28
N VAL A 190 -1.82 14.37 9.12
CA VAL A 190 -0.59 13.58 9.25
C VAL A 190 -0.52 12.98 10.64
N MET A 191 -0.25 11.68 10.68
CA MET A 191 -0.04 10.93 11.92
C MET A 191 1.33 10.28 11.96
N ALA A 192 1.88 10.17 13.16
CA ALA A 192 3.01 9.30 13.48
C ALA A 192 2.53 8.23 14.47
N ASN A 193 2.72 6.95 14.13
CA ASN A 193 2.28 5.82 14.96
C ASN A 193 0.80 5.91 15.41
N GLY A 194 -0.07 6.40 14.52
CA GLY A 194 -1.51 6.58 14.78
C GLY A 194 -1.86 7.79 15.65
N SER A 195 -0.89 8.62 16.03
CA SER A 195 -1.13 9.88 16.76
C SER A 195 -1.05 11.07 15.79
N PRO A 196 -2.03 11.99 15.78
CA PRO A 196 -2.01 13.17 14.93
C PRO A 196 -0.86 14.11 15.32
N ILE A 197 -0.13 14.59 14.33
CA ILE A 197 1.00 15.52 14.50
C ILE A 197 0.87 16.80 13.68
N TYR A 198 0.06 16.79 12.63
CA TYR A 198 -0.09 17.92 11.73
C TYR A 198 -1.38 17.82 10.90
N THR A 199 -1.90 18.96 10.47
CA THR A 199 -2.99 19.08 9.49
C THR A 199 -2.65 20.21 8.53
N ILE A 200 -3.08 20.07 7.28
CA ILE A 200 -2.88 21.10 6.25
C ILE A 200 -4.08 21.17 5.32
N ASP A 201 -4.51 22.37 5.00
CA ASP A 201 -5.48 22.64 3.94
C ASP A 201 -4.91 23.55 2.83
N ALA A 202 -5.73 23.83 1.82
CA ALA A 202 -5.35 24.67 0.68
C ALA A 202 -5.08 26.14 1.05
N GLY A 203 -5.61 26.62 2.17
CA GLY A 203 -5.48 28.00 2.64
C GLY A 203 -4.19 28.28 3.41
N ASP A 204 -3.63 27.26 4.05
CA ASP A 204 -2.51 27.41 4.99
C ASP A 204 -1.19 27.91 4.36
N ASN A 205 -0.87 27.50 3.13
CA ASN A 205 0.45 27.77 2.52
C ASN A 205 0.48 28.95 1.53
N GLY A 206 -0.67 29.59 1.25
CA GLY A 206 -0.76 30.77 0.39
C GLY A 206 -0.40 30.58 -1.10
N ALA A 207 0.09 29.41 -1.52
CA ALA A 207 0.39 29.10 -2.92
C ALA A 207 -0.87 29.01 -3.81
N GLY A 208 -2.04 28.84 -3.18
CA GLY A 208 -3.32 28.66 -3.86
C GLY A 208 -3.55 27.24 -4.36
N VAL A 209 -4.70 27.04 -5.00
CA VAL A 209 -5.14 25.75 -5.53
C VAL A 209 -4.37 25.39 -6.80
N GLY A 210 -4.12 24.10 -7.01
CA GLY A 210 -3.43 23.56 -8.18
C GLY A 210 -1.90 23.63 -8.12
N PHE A 211 -1.31 24.20 -7.07
CA PHE A 211 0.14 24.28 -6.89
C PHE A 211 0.63 23.38 -5.74
N TYR A 212 1.82 22.80 -5.90
CA TYR A 212 2.46 22.07 -4.83
C TYR A 212 3.06 23.02 -3.80
N SER A 213 2.70 22.82 -2.53
CA SER A 213 3.21 23.58 -1.39
C SER A 213 4.05 22.69 -0.49
N LYS A 214 5.22 23.19 -0.06
CA LYS A 214 6.11 22.47 0.86
C LYS A 214 5.59 22.57 2.29
N ASN A 215 5.50 21.44 2.97
CA ASN A 215 5.18 21.33 4.39
C ASN A 215 6.39 20.78 5.14
N THR A 216 6.55 21.19 6.40
CA THR A 216 7.66 20.74 7.26
C THR A 216 7.16 20.56 8.68
N VAL A 217 7.37 19.36 9.24
CA VAL A 217 6.90 18.99 10.57
C VAL A 217 8.09 18.46 11.38
N SER A 218 8.27 19.00 12.58
CA SER A 218 9.26 18.47 13.54
C SER A 218 8.65 17.28 14.29
N TYR A 219 9.36 16.16 14.32
CA TYR A 219 8.95 14.93 15.00
C TYR A 219 10.05 14.44 15.94
N THR A 220 9.77 14.39 17.24
CA THR A 220 10.67 13.77 18.22
C THR A 220 10.21 12.33 18.50
N ALA A 221 11.08 11.36 18.25
CA ALA A 221 10.72 9.95 18.35
C ALA A 221 10.53 9.51 19.81
N SER A 222 9.35 8.99 20.15
CA SER A 222 9.05 8.40 21.46
C SER A 222 9.29 6.88 21.52
N THR A 223 9.45 6.25 20.36
CA THR A 223 9.67 4.81 20.16
C THR A 223 10.85 4.58 19.22
N SER A 224 11.38 3.36 19.16
CA SER A 224 12.53 2.99 18.31
C SER A 224 12.18 2.76 16.83
N SER A 225 10.92 2.98 16.47
CA SER A 225 10.42 2.89 15.10
C SER A 225 9.23 3.80 14.90
N VAL A 226 9.00 4.22 13.66
CA VAL A 226 7.87 5.09 13.29
C VAL A 226 7.31 4.67 11.94
N TYR A 227 5.99 4.81 11.77
CA TYR A 227 5.36 4.91 10.46
C TYR A 227 4.54 6.19 10.41
N PHE A 228 4.36 6.73 9.20
CA PHE A 228 3.53 7.89 8.94
C PHE A 228 2.27 7.51 8.18
N THR A 229 1.17 8.17 8.50
CA THR A 229 -0.09 8.07 7.75
C THR A 229 -0.49 9.46 7.32
N PHE A 230 -0.80 9.60 6.03
CA PHE A 230 -1.44 10.78 5.47
C PHE A 230 -2.89 10.43 5.19
N GLU A 231 -3.80 11.08 5.90
CA GLU A 231 -5.24 10.91 5.73
C GLU A 231 -5.80 12.09 4.95
N PHE A 232 -6.62 11.80 3.96
CA PHE A 232 -7.33 12.77 3.15
C PHE A 232 -8.77 12.82 3.66
N LEU A 233 -9.13 13.95 4.26
CA LEU A 233 -10.45 14.17 4.84
C LEU A 233 -11.16 15.20 3.98
N PHE A 234 -11.97 14.71 3.04
CA PHE A 234 -12.70 15.62 2.17
C PHE A 234 -13.88 16.28 2.89
N GLY A 235 -14.14 17.54 2.57
CA GLY A 235 -15.30 18.29 3.03
C GLY A 235 -16.60 17.82 2.38
N THR A 236 -17.68 18.58 2.57
CA THR A 236 -19.00 18.30 1.97
C THR A 236 -19.12 18.73 0.50
N THR A 237 -18.00 19.04 -0.15
CA THR A 237 -17.96 19.49 -1.55
C THR A 237 -18.20 18.34 -2.52
N SER A 238 -18.65 18.68 -3.73
CA SER A 238 -19.22 17.71 -4.68
C SER A 238 -18.18 16.86 -5.42
N ALA A 239 -16.94 17.32 -5.55
CA ALA A 239 -15.81 16.56 -6.08
C ALA A 239 -14.52 17.33 -5.82
N GLY A 240 -13.40 16.62 -5.68
CA GLY A 240 -12.11 17.24 -5.41
C GLY A 240 -10.95 16.28 -5.66
N ILE A 241 -9.78 16.85 -5.92
CA ILE A 241 -8.53 16.10 -6.09
C ILE A 241 -7.47 16.69 -5.17
N ASP A 242 -6.89 15.86 -4.34
CA ASP A 242 -5.79 16.22 -3.46
C ASP A 242 -4.61 15.27 -3.68
N ARG A 243 -3.40 15.79 -3.58
CA ARG A 243 -2.17 15.02 -3.79
C ARG A 243 -1.14 15.26 -2.71
N ILE A 244 -0.33 14.24 -2.47
CA ILE A 244 0.93 14.38 -1.75
C ILE A 244 2.10 13.84 -2.58
N ASP A 245 3.27 14.45 -2.39
CA ASP A 245 4.49 14.04 -3.07
C ASP A 245 5.76 14.42 -2.28
N THR A 246 6.92 13.93 -2.74
CA THR A 246 8.26 14.24 -2.24
C THR A 246 8.38 14.12 -0.71
N ILE A 247 7.87 13.01 -0.17
CA ILE A 247 7.84 12.75 1.27
C ILE A 247 9.23 12.28 1.74
N SER A 248 9.74 12.90 2.79
CA SER A 248 11.05 12.57 3.36
C SER A 248 11.09 12.74 4.87
N LEU A 249 11.89 11.91 5.54
CA LEU A 249 12.14 11.97 6.98
C LEU A 249 13.64 11.98 7.24
N VAL A 250 14.18 13.11 7.68
CA VAL A 250 15.62 13.30 7.88
C VAL A 250 15.89 13.62 9.35
N LYS A 251 16.90 12.96 9.94
CA LYS A 251 17.35 13.25 11.31
C LYS A 251 18.02 14.63 11.35
N VAL A 252 17.67 15.45 12.34
CA VAL A 252 18.26 16.79 12.56
C VAL A 252 19.41 16.71 13.56
#